data_AF-A0A965B8C8-F1
#
_entry.id   AF-A0A965B8C8-F1
#
_cell.length_a   1.000
_cell.length_b   1.000
_cell.length_c   1.000
_cell.angle_alpha   90.00
_cell.angle_beta   90.00
_cell.angle_gamma   90.00
#
_symmetry.space_group_name_H-M   'P 1'
#
loop_
_entity.id
_entity.type
_entity.pdbx_description
1 polymer ?
#
loop_
_entity_poly.entity_id
_entity_poly.type
_entity_poly.pdbx_seq_one_letter_code
_entity_poly.pdbx_strand_id
1 'polypeptide(L)'
;MSARRGASARTVSRPGVRLVAEEARAHLRASESTYDLIYVTLAAAGAAAEPGRVSGATQFTREAFAEYVNHLSPEGMLVIRVHDDHELWRAFNTAFQVMGDLGAPTPTDALRHLLAVNDGTSGMDTEQLVLPVLMVRRTAFTEPLAQRILQFLLQSPFPPLFVPFQEARSVLSAVAAPGGPGAAEAQVPFDIRPATDDHPYFFEPFPLPPWSWLVATLTMIGATIVGTFMATRRPAEFDDFLDDADEAMTDTRPAPNDTYPWRAIGFLGAGGVTMGLTYSALLWHLPLIAGRADLTTAGGTAALWAGAVIASLLVHRAHRNQIRAVAGWGALGVALYPIALTELLPLASPLNIGQTLELRVIAASLLLLPIGLGIGSHLPAALRLLAISHRSGWEPIAWATFLASAAIGSAVASIMSRTLGDTTPILIGIATGIAGFLAIGLRWFDHEAPLEPVGFRPAISDGPGSPGLD
;
A
#
# COMPACT_ATOMS: atom_id res chain seq x y z
N MET A 1 15.76 18.36 -28.12
CA MET A 1 15.58 17.04 -27.48
C MET A 1 16.74 16.06 -27.70
N SER A 2 17.43 16.06 -28.86
CA SER A 2 18.57 15.15 -29.15
C SER A 2 19.80 15.38 -28.24
N ALA A 3 20.17 16.64 -27.94
CA ALA A 3 21.38 16.96 -27.18
C ALA A 3 21.37 16.50 -25.70
N ARG A 4 20.20 16.48 -25.03
CA ARG A 4 20.08 16.05 -23.62
C ARG A 4 20.29 14.54 -23.44
N ARG A 5 19.86 13.71 -24.41
CA ARG A 5 20.11 12.25 -24.38
C ARG A 5 21.59 11.91 -24.58
N GLY A 6 22.32 12.69 -25.37
CA GLY A 6 23.75 12.48 -25.61
C GLY A 6 24.68 12.92 -24.47
N ALA A 7 24.21 13.76 -23.55
CA ALA A 7 24.97 14.20 -22.38
C ALA A 7 24.90 13.18 -21.24
N SER A 8 23.71 12.66 -20.93
CA SER A 8 23.54 11.64 -19.88
C SER A 8 24.23 10.31 -20.26
N ALA A 9 24.11 9.88 -21.51
CA ALA A 9 24.75 8.67 -22.03
C ALA A 9 26.30 8.72 -21.96
N ARG A 10 26.89 9.92 -22.09
CA ARG A 10 28.34 10.14 -21.96
C ARG A 10 28.85 10.13 -20.53
N THR A 11 28.00 10.45 -19.54
CA THR A 11 28.40 10.42 -18.12
C THR A 11 28.37 9.02 -17.55
N VAL A 12 27.36 8.20 -17.90
CA VAL A 12 27.24 6.81 -17.43
C VAL A 12 28.24 5.85 -18.07
N SER A 13 28.94 6.26 -19.14
CA SER A 13 29.94 5.47 -19.85
C SER A 13 31.40 5.87 -19.52
N ARG A 14 31.60 6.76 -18.53
CA ARG A 14 32.95 7.17 -18.12
C ARG A 14 33.68 6.05 -17.35
N PRO A 15 35.01 5.89 -17.55
CA PRO A 15 35.81 5.03 -16.69
C PRO A 15 35.65 5.42 -15.21
N GLY A 16 35.47 4.42 -14.33
CA GLY A 16 35.22 4.64 -12.90
C GLY A 16 33.75 4.89 -12.54
N VAL A 17 32.84 4.99 -13.51
CA VAL A 17 31.39 5.07 -13.26
C VAL A 17 30.75 3.70 -13.49
N ARG A 18 30.11 3.16 -12.46
CA ARG A 18 29.30 1.95 -12.55
C ARG A 18 27.83 2.32 -12.42
N LEU A 19 27.07 2.16 -13.51
CA LEU A 19 25.62 2.32 -13.47
C LEU A 19 24.99 1.03 -12.94
N VAL A 20 24.17 1.17 -11.90
CA VAL A 20 23.38 0.07 -11.34
C VAL A 20 21.91 0.43 -11.51
N ALA A 21 21.16 -0.41 -12.22
CA ALA A 21 19.74 -0.23 -12.48
C ALA A 21 18.89 -1.03 -11.48
N GLU A 22 19.03 -0.69 -10.21
CA GLU A 22 18.33 -1.31 -9.07
C GLU A 22 17.84 -0.20 -8.12
N GLU A 23 16.88 -0.53 -7.27
CA GLU A 23 16.44 0.30 -6.15
C GLU A 23 17.62 0.44 -5.16
N ALA A 24 17.89 1.68 -4.76
CA ALA A 24 19.15 2.03 -4.12
C ALA A 24 19.34 1.37 -2.75
N ARG A 25 18.28 1.24 -1.95
CA ARG A 25 18.34 0.59 -0.64
C ARG A 25 18.54 -0.92 -0.78
N ALA A 26 17.77 -1.58 -1.65
CA ALA A 26 17.99 -2.99 -1.98
C ALA A 26 19.43 -3.26 -2.44
N HIS A 27 20.04 -2.36 -3.22
CA HIS A 27 21.44 -2.45 -3.61
C HIS A 27 22.40 -2.30 -2.43
N LEU A 28 22.17 -1.31 -1.55
CA LEU A 28 23.00 -1.10 -0.36
C LEU A 28 22.94 -2.30 0.58
N ARG A 29 21.76 -2.84 0.92
CA ARG A 29 21.63 -4.04 1.76
C ARG A 29 22.37 -5.26 1.22
N ALA A 30 22.43 -5.41 -0.09
CA ALA A 30 23.11 -6.52 -0.73
C ALA A 30 24.64 -6.30 -0.85
N SER A 31 25.12 -5.08 -0.59
CA SER A 31 26.50 -4.67 -0.79
C SER A 31 27.25 -4.59 0.55
N GLU A 32 28.38 -5.29 0.65
CA GLU A 32 29.30 -5.13 1.80
C GLU A 32 30.22 -3.89 1.67
N SER A 33 30.11 -3.13 0.58
CA SER A 33 30.96 -1.97 0.33
C SER A 33 30.54 -0.76 1.19
N THR A 34 31.54 -0.07 1.72
CA THR A 34 31.36 1.25 2.36
C THR A 34 31.77 2.39 1.43
N TYR A 35 31.17 3.56 1.61
CA TYR A 35 31.35 4.72 0.74
C TYR A 35 31.83 5.95 1.52
N ASP A 36 32.72 6.74 0.93
CA ASP A 36 33.14 8.03 1.49
C ASP A 36 32.08 9.12 1.29
N LEU A 37 31.25 8.97 0.25
CA LEU A 37 30.17 9.90 -0.07
C LEU A 37 28.95 9.14 -0.58
N ILE A 38 27.82 9.30 0.09
CA ILE A 38 26.51 8.92 -0.43
C ILE A 38 25.75 10.21 -0.72
N TYR A 39 25.38 10.43 -1.98
CA TYR A 39 24.67 11.63 -2.41
C TYR A 39 23.25 11.29 -2.87
N VAL A 40 22.26 11.66 -2.06
CA VAL A 40 20.84 11.48 -2.38
C VAL A 40 20.33 12.72 -3.10
N THR A 41 20.03 12.55 -4.38
CA THR A 41 19.53 13.63 -5.24
C THR A 41 18.02 13.84 -5.07
N LEU A 42 17.50 15.02 -5.41
CA LEU A 42 16.05 15.26 -5.50
C LEU A 42 15.34 14.30 -6.45
N ALA A 43 16.02 13.85 -7.51
CA ALA A 43 15.46 12.89 -8.45
C ALA A 43 15.20 11.52 -7.81
N ALA A 44 15.83 11.21 -6.66
CA ALA A 44 15.56 9.98 -5.91
C ALA A 44 14.14 9.95 -5.34
N ALA A 45 13.50 11.10 -5.16
CA ALA A 45 12.10 11.19 -4.77
C ALA A 45 11.15 10.72 -5.88
N GLY A 46 11.57 10.81 -7.15
CA GLY A 46 10.76 10.40 -8.29
C GLY A 46 9.35 10.99 -8.26
N ALA A 47 8.34 10.14 -8.48
CA ALA A 47 6.94 10.54 -8.43
C ALA A 47 6.43 10.90 -7.02
N ALA A 48 7.18 10.61 -5.95
CA ALA A 48 6.77 10.90 -4.58
C ALA A 48 6.95 12.39 -4.19
N ALA A 49 7.77 13.14 -4.94
CA ALA A 49 7.92 14.60 -4.76
C ALA A 49 6.85 15.43 -5.51
N GLU A 50 6.00 14.79 -6.31
CA GLU A 50 4.94 15.49 -7.05
C GLU A 50 3.72 15.72 -6.14
N PRO A 51 3.17 16.96 -6.08
CA PRO A 51 2.01 17.26 -5.25
C PRO A 51 0.80 16.35 -5.54
N GLY A 52 0.19 15.81 -4.48
CA GLY A 52 -1.04 15.02 -4.58
C GLY A 52 -0.86 13.59 -5.09
N ARG A 53 0.37 13.08 -5.19
CA ARG A 53 0.63 11.67 -5.55
C ARG A 53 0.58 10.75 -4.34
N VAL A 54 0.16 9.51 -4.57
CA VAL A 54 -0.04 8.47 -3.54
C VAL A 54 1.26 7.69 -3.24
N SER A 55 2.34 7.94 -4.01
CA SER A 55 3.57 7.16 -3.93
C SER A 55 4.41 7.61 -2.74
N GLY A 56 4.78 6.66 -1.87
CA GLY A 56 5.75 6.89 -0.80
C GLY A 56 7.17 7.15 -1.32
N ALA A 57 7.93 7.93 -0.56
CA ALA A 57 9.35 8.22 -0.74
C ALA A 57 10.22 7.38 0.21
N THR A 58 10.31 6.08 -0.05
CA THR A 58 11.08 5.14 0.80
C THR A 58 12.58 5.45 0.87
N GLN A 59 13.11 6.32 0.01
CA GLN A 59 14.51 6.77 0.05
C GLN A 59 14.79 7.82 1.14
N PHE A 60 13.75 8.37 1.75
CA PHE A 60 13.85 9.47 2.71
C PHE A 60 13.28 9.10 4.10
N THR A 61 13.15 7.80 4.39
CA THR A 61 12.67 7.30 5.68
C THR A 61 13.79 7.22 6.70
N ARG A 62 13.44 7.15 7.98
CA ARG A 62 14.37 6.93 9.10
C ARG A 62 15.25 5.70 8.86
N GLU A 63 14.64 4.61 8.38
CA GLU A 63 15.33 3.36 8.05
C GLU A 63 16.31 3.56 6.89
N ALA A 64 15.95 4.35 5.87
CA ALA A 64 16.85 4.68 4.76
C ALA A 64 18.06 5.48 5.24
N PHE A 65 17.85 6.51 6.09
CA PHE A 65 18.94 7.31 6.66
C PHE A 65 19.89 6.44 7.49
N ALA A 66 19.36 5.56 8.35
CA ALA A 66 20.17 4.64 9.14
C ALA A 66 20.98 3.70 8.23
N GLU A 67 20.37 3.18 7.18
CA GLU A 67 21.03 2.33 6.19
C GLU A 67 22.16 3.06 5.46
N TYR A 68 21.93 4.29 5.02
CA TYR A 68 22.96 5.11 4.39
C TYR A 68 24.14 5.36 5.34
N VAL A 69 23.88 5.78 6.57
CA VAL A 69 24.93 6.07 7.55
C VAL A 69 25.76 4.82 7.89
N ASN A 70 25.12 3.65 8.00
CA ASN A 70 25.81 2.38 8.26
C ASN A 70 26.73 1.94 7.12
N HIS A 71 26.46 2.35 5.88
CA HIS A 71 27.31 2.09 4.71
C HIS A 71 28.34 3.20 4.45
N LEU A 72 28.48 4.19 5.33
CA LEU A 72 29.57 5.17 5.23
C LEU A 72 30.88 4.60 5.77
N SER A 73 31.99 4.99 5.16
CA SER A 73 33.31 4.85 5.77
C SER A 73 33.38 5.69 7.07
N PRO A 74 34.35 5.46 7.97
CA PRO A 74 34.46 6.22 9.22
C PRO A 74 34.49 7.74 9.01
N GLU A 75 35.14 8.22 7.95
CA GLU A 75 35.20 9.64 7.61
C GLU A 75 34.13 10.08 6.60
N GLY A 76 33.30 9.13 6.15
CA GLY A 76 32.33 9.31 5.09
C GLY A 76 31.16 10.22 5.47
N MET A 77 30.47 10.70 4.44
CA MET A 77 29.38 11.66 4.57
C MET A 77 28.19 11.27 3.69
N LEU A 78 27.00 11.32 4.28
CA LEU A 78 25.73 11.31 3.58
C LEU A 78 25.37 12.77 3.28
N VAL A 79 24.99 13.04 2.04
CA VAL A 79 24.57 14.36 1.58
C VAL A 79 23.19 14.22 0.96
N ILE A 80 22.24 14.97 1.49
CA ILE A 80 20.84 14.97 1.06
C ILE A 80 20.48 16.38 0.64
N ARG A 81 20.06 16.51 -0.61
CA ARG A 81 19.50 17.76 -1.12
C ARG A 81 17.99 17.67 -1.08
N VAL A 82 17.34 18.70 -0.56
CA VAL A 82 15.87 18.82 -0.46
C VAL A 82 15.40 20.11 -1.13
N HIS A 83 14.10 20.32 -1.32
CA HIS A 83 13.57 21.46 -2.10
C HIS A 83 13.50 22.75 -1.28
N ASP A 84 13.05 22.66 -0.03
CA ASP A 84 12.68 23.81 0.80
C ASP A 84 13.06 23.65 2.28
N ASP A 85 12.61 24.59 3.10
CA ASP A 85 12.83 24.62 4.54
C ASP A 85 12.07 23.52 5.28
N HIS A 86 10.83 23.23 4.90
CA HIS A 86 10.02 22.19 5.54
C HIS A 86 10.67 20.80 5.43
N GLU A 87 11.12 20.46 4.22
CA GLU A 87 11.83 19.22 3.95
C GLU A 87 13.18 19.18 4.69
N LEU A 88 13.88 20.31 4.79
CA LEU A 88 15.14 20.38 5.55
C LEU A 88 14.92 20.12 7.03
N TRP A 89 13.91 20.73 7.65
CA TRP A 89 13.57 20.50 9.04
C TRP A 89 13.28 19.02 9.31
N ARG A 90 12.50 18.38 8.44
CA ARG A 90 12.18 16.96 8.53
C ARG A 90 13.41 16.09 8.34
N ALA A 91 14.23 16.34 7.30
CA ALA A 91 15.49 15.61 7.09
C ALA A 91 16.45 15.77 8.27
N PHE A 92 16.57 16.98 8.82
CA PHE A 92 17.43 17.29 9.95
C PHE A 92 16.99 16.54 11.20
N ASN A 93 15.69 16.58 11.53
CA ASN A 93 15.14 15.82 12.65
C ASN A 93 15.29 14.30 12.45
N THR A 94 15.10 13.82 11.22
CA THR A 94 15.31 12.40 10.86
C THR A 94 16.75 11.99 11.12
N ALA A 95 17.73 12.74 10.61
CA ALA A 95 19.14 12.46 10.84
C ALA A 95 19.51 12.56 12.33
N PHE A 96 19.01 13.59 13.03
CA PHE A 96 19.23 13.75 14.48
C PHE A 96 18.78 12.51 15.27
N GLN A 97 17.58 12.01 15.00
CA GLN A 97 17.07 10.82 15.69
C GLN A 97 17.81 9.55 15.30
N VAL A 98 18.16 9.38 14.02
CA VAL A 98 18.97 8.25 13.54
C VAL A 98 20.34 8.22 14.21
N MET A 99 21.00 9.37 14.37
CA MET A 99 22.29 9.42 15.07
C MET A 99 22.17 9.05 16.55
N GLY A 100 21.05 9.44 17.19
CA GLY A 100 20.71 8.96 18.54
C GLY A 100 20.58 7.44 18.60
N ASP A 101 19.85 6.83 17.66
CA ASP A 101 19.67 5.38 17.58
C ASP A 101 21.00 4.63 17.32
N LEU A 102 21.89 5.23 16.54
CA LEU A 102 23.20 4.68 16.19
C LEU A 102 24.27 4.90 17.26
N GLY A 103 23.87 5.37 18.45
CA GLY A 103 24.73 5.37 19.64
C GLY A 103 25.30 6.74 20.04
N ALA A 104 24.78 7.86 19.53
CA ALA A 104 25.09 9.17 20.09
C ALA A 104 24.37 9.34 21.45
N PRO A 105 25.09 9.40 22.58
CA PRO A 105 24.49 9.25 23.91
C PRO A 105 23.75 10.48 24.41
N THR A 106 24.01 11.66 23.83
CA THR A 106 23.36 12.91 24.19
C THR A 106 22.81 13.62 22.95
N PRO A 107 21.77 14.47 23.09
CA PRO A 107 21.27 15.30 21.98
C PRO A 107 22.38 16.14 21.34
N THR A 108 23.29 16.70 22.15
CA THR A 108 24.44 17.46 21.66
C THR A 108 25.38 16.58 20.84
N ASP A 109 25.62 15.33 21.25
CA ASP A 109 26.44 14.42 20.47
C ASP A 109 25.79 14.08 19.13
N ALA A 110 24.47 13.84 19.09
CA ALA A 110 23.75 13.60 17.83
C ALA A 110 23.87 14.80 16.87
N LEU A 111 23.73 16.03 17.38
CA LEU A 111 23.91 17.25 16.60
C LEU A 111 25.34 17.39 16.02
N ARG A 112 26.36 16.88 16.70
CA ARG A 112 27.75 16.93 16.21
C ARG A 112 28.00 16.10 14.96
N HIS A 113 27.03 15.31 14.49
CA HIS A 113 27.14 14.58 13.22
C HIS A 113 26.52 15.35 12.05
N LEU A 114 25.82 16.46 12.30
CA LEU A 114 25.00 17.15 11.32
C LEU A 114 25.63 18.48 10.89
N LEU A 115 25.43 18.83 9.63
CA LEU A 115 25.80 20.12 9.04
C LEU A 115 24.75 20.45 7.98
N ALA A 116 24.23 21.67 7.96
CA ALA A 116 23.26 22.11 6.95
C ALA A 116 23.65 23.44 6.34
N VAL A 117 23.49 23.56 5.03
CA VAL A 117 23.80 24.77 4.26
C VAL A 117 22.71 25.05 3.23
N ASN A 118 22.55 26.30 2.83
CA ASN A 118 21.70 26.67 1.72
C ASN A 118 22.49 26.64 0.41
N ASP A 119 21.88 26.28 -0.73
CA ASP A 119 22.58 26.16 -2.03
C ASP A 119 22.93 27.51 -2.68
N GLY A 120 22.78 28.62 -1.97
CA GLY A 120 23.21 29.95 -2.45
C GLY A 120 22.41 30.53 -3.62
N THR A 121 21.53 29.73 -4.23
CA THR A 121 20.69 30.10 -5.37
C THR A 121 19.45 30.90 -4.98
N SER A 122 19.28 31.25 -3.70
CA SER A 122 18.21 32.14 -3.25
C SER A 122 18.36 33.51 -3.93
N GLY A 123 17.38 33.89 -4.76
CA GLY A 123 17.19 35.29 -5.12
C GLY A 123 17.06 36.11 -3.84
N MET A 124 17.64 37.31 -3.82
CA MET A 124 17.76 38.17 -2.63
C MET A 124 16.43 38.57 -1.95
N ASP A 125 15.28 38.15 -2.47
CA ASP A 125 13.94 38.63 -2.09
C ASP A 125 13.01 37.54 -1.53
N THR A 126 13.48 36.32 -1.26
CA THR A 126 12.61 35.24 -0.73
C THR A 126 13.14 34.71 0.61
N GLU A 127 12.35 34.83 1.68
CA GLU A 127 12.65 34.27 3.00
C GLU A 127 12.70 32.72 3.00
N GLN A 128 12.20 32.09 1.94
CA GLN A 128 12.20 30.64 1.78
C GLN A 128 13.57 30.10 1.33
N LEU A 129 14.03 29.06 2.00
CA LEU A 129 15.23 28.32 1.59
C LEU A 129 14.99 27.66 0.23
N VAL A 130 15.99 27.72 -0.64
CA VAL A 130 15.92 27.14 -1.99
C VAL A 130 17.01 26.09 -2.09
N LEU A 131 16.59 24.84 -2.22
CA LEU A 131 17.44 23.69 -2.44
C LEU A 131 18.46 23.40 -1.33
N PRO A 132 18.12 23.52 -0.04
CA PRO A 132 19.11 23.34 1.02
C PRO A 132 19.69 21.92 1.05
N VAL A 133 20.87 21.81 1.63
CA VAL A 133 21.66 20.59 1.67
C VAL A 133 21.95 20.22 3.12
N LEU A 134 21.50 19.03 3.51
CA LEU A 134 21.86 18.38 4.76
C LEU A 134 23.06 17.46 4.53
N MET A 135 24.01 17.50 5.44
CA MET A 135 25.18 16.64 5.48
C MET A 135 25.23 15.92 6.83
N VAL A 136 25.41 14.61 6.79
CA VAL A 136 25.43 13.71 7.96
C VAL A 136 26.71 12.90 7.91
N ARG A 137 27.55 12.98 8.95
CA ARG A 137 28.78 12.20 9.04
C ARG A 137 28.63 11.02 9.99
N ARG A 138 29.29 9.92 9.66
CA ARG A 138 29.33 8.75 10.54
C ARG A 138 30.09 9.04 11.83
N THR A 139 31.20 9.75 11.74
CA THR A 139 31.95 10.26 12.89
C THR A 139 31.60 11.72 13.17
N ALA A 140 31.48 12.07 14.45
CA ALA A 140 31.15 13.41 14.88
C ALA A 140 32.20 14.42 14.36
N PHE A 141 31.75 15.59 13.95
CA PHE A 141 32.63 16.72 13.69
C PHE A 141 33.40 17.09 14.96
N THR A 142 34.68 17.39 14.78
CA THR A 142 35.49 17.99 15.84
C THR A 142 35.36 19.50 15.79
N GLU A 143 35.50 20.18 16.93
CA GLU A 143 35.42 21.64 16.99
C GLU A 143 36.39 22.33 16.02
N PRO A 144 37.68 21.92 15.89
CA PRO A 144 38.58 22.52 14.91
C PRO A 144 38.12 22.35 13.46
N LEU A 145 37.51 21.19 13.13
CA LEU A 145 36.98 20.93 11.80
C LEU A 145 35.75 21.80 11.53
N ALA A 146 34.82 21.88 12.48
CA ALA A 146 33.60 22.69 12.37
C ALA A 146 33.93 24.18 12.20
N GLN A 147 34.91 24.70 12.95
CA GLN A 147 35.39 26.08 12.82
C GLN A 147 36.01 26.34 11.43
N ARG A 148 36.81 25.42 10.90
CA ARG A 148 37.37 25.52 9.53
C ARG A 148 36.27 25.54 8.47
N ILE A 149 35.27 24.64 8.60
CA ILE A 149 34.12 24.59 7.70
C ILE A 149 33.35 25.91 7.76
N LEU A 150 33.07 26.44 8.95
CA LEU A 150 32.37 27.71 9.09
C LEU A 150 33.12 28.86 8.42
N GLN A 151 34.44 28.97 8.63
CA GLN A 151 35.25 30.01 7.99
C GLN A 151 35.21 29.91 6.47
N PHE A 152 35.23 28.69 5.92
CA PHE A 152 35.06 28.45 4.49
C PHE A 152 33.66 28.87 4.01
N LEU A 153 32.60 28.47 4.72
CA LEU A 153 31.22 28.76 4.34
C LEU A 153 30.93 30.27 4.31
N LEU A 154 31.45 31.03 5.28
CA LEU A 154 31.32 32.49 5.35
C LEU A 154 31.98 33.23 4.17
N GLN A 155 32.90 32.58 3.45
CA GLN A 155 33.56 33.12 2.25
C GLN A 155 32.98 32.52 0.96
N SER A 156 32.01 31.59 1.09
CA SER A 156 31.39 30.87 -0.01
C SER A 156 29.98 31.41 -0.29
N PRO A 157 29.40 31.13 -1.47
CA PRO A 157 28.01 31.44 -1.74
C PRO A 157 27.02 30.51 -1.02
N PHE A 158 27.46 29.63 -0.10
CA PHE A 158 26.61 28.66 0.59
C PHE A 158 26.40 29.08 2.05
N PRO A 159 25.32 29.83 2.37
CA PRO A 159 25.04 30.26 3.73
C PRO A 159 24.95 29.07 4.69
N PRO A 160 25.65 29.11 5.85
CA PRO A 160 25.49 28.09 6.88
C PRO A 160 24.09 28.18 7.50
N LEU A 161 23.37 27.06 7.54
CA LEU A 161 22.07 26.93 8.22
C LEU A 161 22.21 26.26 9.58
N PHE A 162 23.09 25.26 9.68
CA PHE A 162 23.48 24.62 10.93
C PHE A 162 24.94 24.20 10.84
N VAL A 163 25.74 24.56 11.83
CA VAL A 163 27.13 24.09 11.98
C VAL A 163 27.30 23.63 13.42
N PRO A 164 27.87 22.44 13.68
CA PRO A 164 28.07 21.95 15.03
C PRO A 164 29.03 22.89 15.80
N PHE A 165 28.89 22.94 17.12
CA PHE A 165 29.55 23.91 18.01
C PHE A 165 29.11 25.38 17.80
N GLN A 166 28.05 25.61 17.00
CA GLN A 166 27.41 26.91 16.79
C GLN A 166 25.88 26.81 16.87
N GLU A 167 25.38 25.87 17.68
CA GLU A 167 23.97 25.45 17.73
C GLU A 167 23.04 26.63 18.01
N ALA A 168 23.44 27.55 18.91
CA ALA A 168 22.68 28.74 19.28
C ALA A 168 22.39 29.71 18.11
N ARG A 169 23.05 29.55 16.96
CA ARG A 169 22.83 30.37 15.76
C ARG A 169 21.79 29.78 14.81
N SER A 170 21.30 28.57 15.09
CA SER A 170 20.42 27.83 14.17
C SER A 170 19.10 27.48 14.84
N VAL A 171 18.00 27.79 14.14
CA VAL A 171 16.65 27.34 14.51
C VAL A 171 16.55 25.80 14.53
N LEU A 172 17.33 25.10 13.69
CA LEU A 172 17.33 23.64 13.60
C LEU A 172 17.80 22.96 14.89
N SER A 173 18.55 23.68 15.75
CA SER A 173 18.95 23.18 17.07
C SER A 173 17.77 22.92 18.02
N ALA A 174 16.57 23.45 17.70
CA ALA A 174 15.36 23.25 18.48
C ALA A 174 15.02 21.76 18.69
N VAL A 175 15.37 20.88 17.75
CA VAL A 175 15.14 19.42 17.89
C VAL A 175 15.88 18.80 19.07
N ALA A 176 16.97 19.42 19.53
CA ALA A 176 17.78 19.00 20.67
C ALA A 176 17.51 19.84 21.95
N ALA A 177 16.60 20.82 21.88
CA ALA A 177 16.25 21.66 23.02
C ALA A 177 15.54 20.84 24.13
N PRO A 178 15.45 21.37 25.36
CA PRO A 178 14.65 20.74 26.41
C PRO A 178 13.21 20.45 25.94
N GLY A 179 12.77 19.20 26.06
CA GLY A 179 11.50 18.71 25.48
C GLY A 179 11.69 17.91 24.17
N GLY A 180 12.88 17.95 23.57
CA GLY A 180 13.26 17.14 22.42
C GLY A 180 12.50 17.48 21.13
N PRO A 181 12.50 16.59 20.14
CA PRO A 181 11.88 16.83 18.84
C PRO A 181 10.40 17.20 18.89
N GLY A 182 9.63 16.65 19.84
CA GLY A 182 8.21 16.97 19.98
C GLY A 182 7.94 18.41 20.41
N ALA A 183 8.84 19.02 21.18
CA ALA A 183 8.73 20.44 21.51
C ALA A 183 9.05 21.34 20.31
N ALA A 184 9.99 20.92 19.45
CA ALA A 184 10.30 21.62 18.20
C ALA A 184 9.13 21.52 17.20
N GLU A 185 8.49 20.35 17.10
CA GLU A 185 7.31 20.13 16.26
C GLU A 185 6.18 21.10 16.61
N ALA A 186 5.93 21.35 17.90
CA ALA A 186 4.90 22.28 18.35
C ALA A 186 5.21 23.77 18.02
N GLN A 187 6.43 24.10 17.61
CA GLN A 187 6.85 25.48 17.28
C GLN A 187 6.72 25.82 15.79
N VAL A 188 6.48 24.82 14.94
CA VAL A 188 6.39 24.99 13.48
C VAL A 188 5.00 24.58 12.97
N PRO A 189 4.48 25.20 11.89
CA PRO A 189 3.14 24.91 11.36
C PRO A 189 3.09 23.68 10.43
N PHE A 190 4.18 22.92 10.32
CA PHE A 190 4.35 21.76 9.44
C PHE A 190 4.95 20.58 10.21
N ASP A 191 4.73 19.38 9.69
CA ASP A 191 5.17 18.13 10.32
C ASP A 191 6.66 17.88 10.05
N ILE A 192 7.46 17.84 11.12
CA ILE A 192 8.90 17.57 11.08
C ILE A 192 9.25 16.15 11.52
N ARG A 193 8.27 15.29 11.82
CA ARG A 193 8.50 13.93 12.31
C ARG A 193 9.20 13.10 11.24
N PRO A 194 10.11 12.18 11.62
CA PRO A 194 10.74 11.28 10.66
C PRO A 194 9.69 10.44 9.92
N ALA A 195 9.76 10.43 8.58
CA ALA A 195 9.03 9.47 7.77
C ALA A 195 9.59 8.06 8.05
N THR A 196 8.74 7.04 8.00
CA THR A 196 9.15 5.64 8.23
C THR A 196 8.79 4.78 7.02
N ASP A 197 9.31 3.56 6.95
CA ASP A 197 8.92 2.61 5.91
C ASP A 197 7.41 2.25 5.94
N ASP A 198 6.72 2.44 7.08
CA ASP A 198 5.26 2.31 7.21
C ASP A 198 4.50 3.61 6.90
N HIS A 199 5.17 4.76 6.99
CA HIS A 199 4.61 6.08 6.65
C HIS A 199 5.60 6.85 5.78
N PRO A 200 5.77 6.47 4.50
CA PRO A 200 6.85 6.98 3.64
C PRO A 200 6.52 8.36 3.00
N TYR A 201 5.78 9.24 3.66
CA TYR A 201 5.27 10.49 3.06
C TYR A 201 6.16 11.71 3.36
N PHE A 202 7.47 11.58 3.10
CA PHE A 202 8.47 12.61 3.42
C PHE A 202 8.17 13.99 2.80
N PHE A 203 7.59 14.05 1.61
CA PHE A 203 7.30 15.30 0.88
C PHE A 203 5.90 15.88 1.18
N GLU A 204 5.19 15.34 2.18
CA GLU A 204 3.91 15.90 2.65
C GLU A 204 4.11 16.62 3.99
N PRO A 205 4.45 17.92 3.98
CA PRO A 205 4.72 18.68 5.21
C PRO A 205 3.45 19.04 5.98
N PHE A 206 2.27 18.99 5.34
CA PHE A 206 1.01 19.38 5.96
C PHE A 206 0.05 18.19 6.05
N PRO A 207 -0.72 18.07 7.13
CA PRO A 207 -1.76 17.08 7.23
C PRO A 207 -2.80 17.27 6.12
N LEU A 208 -3.43 16.18 5.70
CA LEU A 208 -4.53 16.26 4.74
C LEU A 208 -5.62 17.19 5.28
N PRO A 209 -6.25 18.01 4.41
CA PRO A 209 -7.35 18.86 4.82
C PRO A 209 -8.48 18.01 5.45
N PRO A 210 -9.19 18.50 6.48
CA PRO A 210 -10.26 17.76 7.14
C PRO A 210 -11.37 17.26 6.21
N TRP A 211 -11.62 17.98 5.10
CA TRP A 211 -12.61 17.58 4.10
C TRP A 211 -12.24 16.26 3.41
N SER A 212 -10.97 15.84 3.40
CA SER A 212 -10.54 14.57 2.82
C SER A 212 -11.23 13.40 3.53
N TRP A 213 -11.26 13.46 4.87
CA TRP A 213 -11.98 12.50 5.71
C TRP A 213 -13.49 12.63 5.58
N LEU A 214 -14.01 13.86 5.41
CA LEU A 214 -15.44 14.06 5.12
C LEU A 214 -15.83 13.36 3.81
N VAL A 215 -15.07 13.56 2.73
CA VAL A 215 -15.33 12.92 1.43
C VAL A 215 -15.22 11.40 1.54
N ALA A 216 -14.19 10.89 2.23
CA ALA A 216 -14.06 9.45 2.48
C ALA A 216 -15.28 8.89 3.22
N THR A 217 -15.70 9.58 4.29
CA THR A 217 -16.83 9.18 5.13
C THR A 217 -18.15 9.26 4.35
N LEU A 218 -18.39 10.34 3.60
CA LEU A 218 -19.57 10.49 2.76
C LEU A 218 -19.62 9.46 1.63
N THR A 219 -18.46 9.09 1.08
CA THR A 219 -18.37 8.03 0.06
C THR A 219 -18.71 6.67 0.67
N MET A 220 -18.20 6.36 1.86
CA MET A 220 -18.53 5.13 2.58
C MET A 220 -20.00 5.09 3.02
N ILE A 221 -20.54 6.19 3.54
CA ILE A 221 -21.96 6.32 3.90
C ILE A 221 -22.82 6.21 2.65
N GLY A 222 -22.50 6.94 1.58
CA GLY A 222 -23.23 6.89 0.31
C GLY A 222 -23.24 5.48 -0.27
N ALA A 223 -22.10 4.80 -0.27
CA ALA A 223 -22.00 3.40 -0.70
C ALA A 223 -22.81 2.46 0.20
N THR A 224 -22.81 2.69 1.50
CA THR A 224 -23.61 1.91 2.47
C THR A 224 -25.11 2.17 2.29
N ILE A 225 -25.52 3.42 2.08
CA ILE A 225 -26.91 3.81 1.84
C ILE A 225 -27.38 3.26 0.50
N VAL A 226 -26.62 3.41 -0.58
CA VAL A 226 -26.98 2.84 -1.88
C VAL A 226 -27.04 1.32 -1.78
N GLY A 227 -26.06 0.68 -1.16
CA GLY A 227 -26.06 -0.77 -0.91
C GLY A 227 -27.26 -1.21 -0.07
N THR A 228 -27.64 -0.45 0.96
CA THR A 228 -28.81 -0.75 1.81
C THR A 228 -30.13 -0.43 1.12
N PHE A 229 -30.20 0.64 0.33
CA PHE A 229 -31.37 1.06 -0.44
C PHE A 229 -31.67 0.03 -1.52
N MET A 230 -30.64 -0.37 -2.28
CA MET A 230 -30.70 -1.55 -3.14
C MET A 230 -31.18 -2.73 -2.29
N ALA A 231 -30.59 -2.97 -1.12
CA ALA A 231 -30.98 -4.09 -0.25
C ALA A 231 -32.41 -4.08 0.33
N THR A 232 -33.10 -2.95 0.33
CA THR A 232 -34.36 -2.80 1.07
C THR A 232 -35.54 -2.36 0.21
N ARG A 233 -35.30 -1.77 -0.97
CA ARG A 233 -36.36 -1.32 -1.88
C ARG A 233 -36.42 -2.21 -3.10
N ARG A 234 -37.66 -2.62 -3.46
CA ARG A 234 -38.02 -3.19 -4.75
C ARG A 234 -38.36 -2.05 -5.71
N PRO A 235 -37.52 -1.66 -6.67
CA PRO A 235 -37.99 -0.80 -7.75
C PRO A 235 -38.74 -1.71 -8.73
N ALA A 236 -40.05 -1.53 -8.88
CA ALA A 236 -40.86 -2.33 -9.81
C ALA A 236 -40.32 -2.26 -11.26
N GLU A 237 -39.77 -1.11 -11.66
CA GLU A 237 -39.09 -0.92 -12.95
C GLU A 237 -37.76 -1.69 -13.08
N PHE A 238 -37.16 -2.08 -11.95
CA PHE A 238 -35.91 -2.84 -11.90
C PHE A 238 -36.18 -4.35 -11.91
N ASP A 239 -37.29 -4.77 -11.32
CA ASP A 239 -37.79 -6.15 -11.49
C ASP A 239 -38.12 -6.39 -12.97
N ASP A 240 -38.75 -5.43 -13.69
CA ASP A 240 -38.96 -5.52 -15.14
C ASP A 240 -37.65 -5.62 -15.94
N PHE A 241 -36.61 -4.83 -15.60
CA PHE A 241 -35.29 -4.92 -16.26
C PHE A 241 -34.58 -6.27 -16.00
N LEU A 242 -34.70 -6.82 -14.79
CA LEU A 242 -34.10 -8.10 -14.43
C LEU A 242 -34.89 -9.28 -15.02
N ASP A 243 -36.22 -9.20 -15.04
CA ASP A 243 -37.11 -10.18 -15.66
C ASP A 243 -36.91 -10.19 -17.18
N ASP A 244 -36.74 -9.04 -17.85
CA ASP A 244 -36.35 -8.97 -19.28
C ASP A 244 -34.99 -9.62 -19.54
N ALA A 245 -34.03 -9.45 -18.62
CA ALA A 245 -32.71 -10.08 -18.71
C ALA A 245 -32.73 -11.59 -18.43
N ASP A 246 -33.63 -12.06 -17.56
CA ASP A 246 -33.83 -13.49 -17.25
C ASP A 246 -34.71 -14.18 -18.32
N GLU A 247 -35.69 -13.50 -18.93
CA GLU A 247 -36.49 -13.98 -20.07
C GLU A 247 -35.62 -14.18 -21.32
N ALA A 248 -34.64 -13.31 -21.54
CA ALA A 248 -33.63 -13.49 -22.58
C ALA A 248 -32.70 -14.70 -22.32
N MET A 249 -32.73 -15.29 -21.12
CA MET A 249 -31.83 -16.34 -20.66
C MET A 249 -32.57 -17.58 -20.09
N THR A 250 -33.75 -17.88 -20.63
CA THR A 250 -34.60 -19.09 -20.46
C THR A 250 -34.75 -19.76 -19.08
N ASP A 251 -36.00 -19.65 -18.62
CA ASP A 251 -36.89 -20.61 -17.94
C ASP A 251 -36.39 -21.31 -16.67
N THR A 252 -36.71 -20.70 -15.52
CA THR A 252 -37.07 -21.41 -14.28
C THR A 252 -37.66 -20.46 -13.25
N ARG A 253 -38.96 -20.59 -12.95
CA ARG A 253 -39.67 -19.79 -11.95
C ARG A 253 -39.12 -19.99 -10.53
N PRO A 254 -38.93 -18.94 -9.72
CA PRO A 254 -38.47 -19.06 -8.34
C PRO A 254 -39.58 -19.49 -7.36
N ALA A 255 -39.21 -20.28 -6.35
CA ALA A 255 -40.07 -20.61 -5.21
C ALA A 255 -40.18 -19.43 -4.22
N PRO A 256 -41.34 -19.23 -3.56
CA PRO A 256 -41.59 -18.06 -2.73
C PRO A 256 -41.15 -18.31 -1.29
N ASN A 257 -40.03 -17.69 -0.83
CA ASN A 257 -39.96 -16.95 0.46
C ASN A 257 -38.59 -16.41 0.94
N ASP A 258 -37.50 -16.40 0.16
CA ASP A 258 -36.25 -15.75 0.63
C ASP A 258 -35.75 -14.67 -0.32
N THR A 259 -36.09 -13.43 0.03
CA THR A 259 -36.62 -12.44 -0.92
C THR A 259 -35.58 -11.74 -1.80
N TYR A 260 -34.27 -11.79 -1.54
CA TYR A 260 -33.25 -11.16 -2.41
C TYR A 260 -31.82 -11.67 -2.15
N PRO A 261 -30.89 -11.68 -3.12
CA PRO A 261 -29.50 -12.11 -2.93
C PRO A 261 -28.62 -11.09 -2.18
N TRP A 262 -29.18 -10.20 -1.36
CA TRP A 262 -28.44 -9.11 -0.70
C TRP A 262 -27.31 -9.57 0.21
N ARG A 263 -27.41 -10.78 0.76
CA ARG A 263 -26.29 -11.41 1.47
C ARG A 263 -25.11 -11.66 0.53
N ALA A 264 -25.34 -12.20 -0.67
CA ALA A 264 -24.27 -12.38 -1.65
C ALA A 264 -23.69 -11.02 -2.09
N ILE A 265 -24.52 -10.01 -2.30
CA ILE A 265 -24.08 -8.65 -2.65
C ILE A 265 -23.25 -8.01 -1.52
N GLY A 266 -23.71 -8.10 -0.26
CA GLY A 266 -22.97 -7.59 0.90
C GLY A 266 -21.65 -8.33 1.15
N PHE A 267 -21.64 -9.65 0.93
CA PHE A 267 -20.43 -10.48 1.01
C PHE A 267 -19.41 -10.09 -0.07
N LEU A 268 -19.87 -9.84 -1.30
CA LEU A 268 -19.04 -9.33 -2.38
C LEU A 268 -18.54 -7.92 -2.12
N GLY A 269 -19.39 -7.02 -1.60
CA GLY A 269 -19.00 -5.68 -1.20
C GLY A 269 -17.93 -5.67 -0.12
N ALA A 270 -18.09 -6.48 0.94
CA ALA A 270 -17.08 -6.64 1.98
C ALA A 270 -15.76 -7.18 1.44
N GLY A 271 -15.81 -8.17 0.54
CA GLY A 271 -14.62 -8.68 -0.16
C GLY A 271 -13.95 -7.63 -1.03
N GLY A 272 -14.73 -6.81 -1.75
CA GLY A 272 -14.23 -5.69 -2.55
C GLY A 272 -13.52 -4.64 -1.68
N VAL A 273 -14.15 -4.19 -0.59
CA VAL A 273 -13.54 -3.23 0.36
C VAL A 273 -12.25 -3.80 0.95
N THR A 274 -12.27 -5.08 1.37
CA THR A 274 -11.08 -5.78 1.90
C THR A 274 -9.94 -5.77 0.88
N MET A 275 -10.24 -6.09 -0.38
CA MET A 275 -9.27 -6.03 -1.47
C MET A 275 -8.72 -4.61 -1.64
N GLY A 276 -9.59 -3.61 -1.76
CA GLY A 276 -9.18 -2.22 -2.00
C GLY A 276 -8.31 -1.66 -0.87
N LEU A 277 -8.69 -1.91 0.37
CA LEU A 277 -7.95 -1.47 1.56
C LEU A 277 -6.58 -2.14 1.67
N THR A 278 -6.51 -3.43 1.40
CA THR A 278 -5.29 -4.22 1.66
C THR A 278 -4.32 -4.19 0.48
N TYR A 279 -4.81 -4.39 -0.75
CA TYR A 279 -3.96 -4.51 -1.94
C TYR A 279 -3.20 -3.23 -2.26
N SER A 280 -3.87 -2.07 -2.15
CA SER A 280 -3.26 -0.78 -2.48
C SER A 280 -2.11 -0.42 -1.54
N ALA A 281 -2.20 -0.79 -0.26
CA ALA A 281 -1.12 -0.59 0.71
C ALA A 281 0.04 -1.58 0.46
N LEU A 282 -0.28 -2.86 0.25
CA LEU A 282 0.74 -3.91 0.05
C LEU A 282 1.61 -3.71 -1.21
N LEU A 283 1.07 -3.11 -2.26
CA LEU A 283 1.79 -2.92 -3.53
C LEU A 283 3.08 -2.09 -3.35
N TRP A 284 3.13 -1.21 -2.36
CA TRP A 284 4.28 -0.34 -2.08
C TRP A 284 5.43 -1.03 -1.36
N HIS A 285 5.18 -2.19 -0.72
CA HIS A 285 6.22 -2.92 0.01
C HIS A 285 7.03 -3.88 -0.87
N LEU A 286 6.48 -4.36 -1.99
CA LEU A 286 7.17 -5.30 -2.88
C LEU A 286 8.47 -4.76 -3.53
N PRO A 287 8.52 -3.48 -3.95
CA PRO A 287 9.74 -2.90 -4.51
C PRO A 287 10.93 -2.94 -3.54
N LEU A 288 10.70 -2.80 -2.23
CA LEU A 288 11.74 -2.83 -1.19
C LEU A 288 12.47 -4.17 -1.12
N ILE A 289 11.83 -5.25 -1.56
CA ILE A 289 12.42 -6.59 -1.54
C ILE A 289 13.09 -6.91 -2.87
N ALA A 290 12.38 -6.67 -3.96
CA ALA A 290 12.82 -7.14 -5.27
C ALA A 290 13.70 -6.15 -6.03
N GLY A 291 13.82 -4.92 -5.53
CA GLY A 291 14.79 -3.95 -6.03
C GLY A 291 14.39 -3.25 -7.32
N ARG A 292 13.17 -3.44 -7.83
CA ARG A 292 12.63 -2.68 -8.97
C ARG A 292 11.12 -2.52 -8.88
N ALA A 293 10.66 -1.29 -8.68
CA ALA A 293 9.24 -0.99 -8.49
C ALA A 293 8.37 -1.30 -9.71
N ASP A 294 8.90 -1.10 -10.91
CA ASP A 294 8.17 -1.31 -12.16
C ASP A 294 7.95 -2.79 -12.46
N LEU A 295 9.01 -3.61 -12.33
CA LEU A 295 8.92 -5.05 -12.55
C LEU A 295 8.11 -5.76 -11.47
N THR A 296 8.23 -5.34 -10.21
CA THR A 296 7.46 -5.93 -9.09
C THR A 296 5.99 -5.58 -9.15
N THR A 297 5.65 -4.35 -9.51
CA THR A 297 4.26 -3.95 -9.74
C THR A 297 3.66 -4.76 -10.89
N ALA A 298 4.36 -4.85 -12.02
CA ALA A 298 3.88 -5.60 -13.19
C ALA A 298 3.77 -7.11 -12.91
N GLY A 299 4.84 -7.72 -12.41
CA GLY A 299 4.89 -9.15 -12.09
C GLY A 299 3.93 -9.51 -10.96
N GLY A 300 3.85 -8.70 -9.92
CA GLY A 300 2.92 -8.88 -8.80
C GLY A 300 1.45 -8.80 -9.23
N THR A 301 1.10 -7.82 -10.08
CA THR A 301 -0.23 -7.73 -10.69
C THR A 301 -0.52 -8.95 -11.56
N ALA A 302 0.44 -9.39 -12.37
CA ALA A 302 0.29 -10.59 -13.20
C ALA A 302 0.10 -11.86 -12.35
N ALA A 303 0.85 -12.02 -11.27
CA ALA A 303 0.73 -13.14 -10.34
C ALA A 303 -0.62 -13.15 -9.61
N LEU A 304 -1.11 -11.97 -9.21
CA LEU A 304 -2.43 -11.81 -8.62
C LEU A 304 -3.54 -12.24 -9.60
N TRP A 305 -3.50 -11.77 -10.85
CA TRP A 305 -4.49 -12.18 -11.86
C TRP A 305 -4.36 -13.65 -12.24
N ALA A 306 -3.14 -14.20 -12.32
CA ALA A 306 -2.92 -15.61 -12.57
C ALA A 306 -3.54 -16.47 -11.44
N GLY A 307 -3.32 -16.10 -10.18
CA GLY A 307 -3.99 -16.71 -9.03
C GLY A 307 -5.51 -16.63 -9.16
N ALA A 308 -6.05 -15.47 -9.55
CA ALA A 308 -7.49 -15.29 -9.72
C ALA A 308 -8.07 -16.21 -10.81
N VAL A 309 -7.39 -16.35 -11.94
CA VAL A 309 -7.78 -17.26 -13.02
C VAL A 309 -7.73 -18.72 -12.56
N ILE A 310 -6.64 -19.14 -11.89
CA ILE A 310 -6.48 -20.51 -11.38
C ILE A 310 -7.63 -20.86 -10.44
N ALA A 311 -7.92 -19.99 -9.45
CA ALA A 311 -8.99 -20.23 -8.51
C ALA A 311 -10.37 -20.24 -9.17
N SER A 312 -10.63 -19.36 -10.16
CA SER A 312 -11.89 -19.35 -10.90
C SER A 312 -12.13 -20.67 -11.65
N LEU A 313 -11.09 -21.22 -12.28
CA LEU A 313 -11.15 -22.53 -12.94
C LEU A 313 -11.43 -23.67 -11.95
N LEU A 314 -10.83 -23.61 -10.75
CA LEU A 314 -11.08 -24.59 -9.69
C LEU A 314 -12.51 -24.47 -9.14
N VAL A 315 -13.02 -23.25 -8.96
CA VAL A 315 -14.41 -23.00 -8.58
C VAL A 315 -15.37 -23.59 -9.61
N HIS A 316 -15.09 -23.46 -10.90
CA HIS A 316 -15.97 -24.00 -11.94
C HIS A 316 -16.08 -25.53 -11.87
N ARG A 317 -14.99 -26.20 -11.48
CA ARG A 317 -14.92 -27.67 -11.29
C ARG A 317 -15.48 -28.15 -9.95
N ALA A 318 -15.63 -27.27 -8.97
CA ALA A 318 -16.10 -27.65 -7.63
C ALA A 318 -17.53 -28.22 -7.69
N HIS A 319 -17.83 -29.19 -6.82
CA HIS A 319 -19.18 -29.74 -6.70
C HIS A 319 -20.12 -28.75 -6.01
N ARG A 320 -21.43 -28.80 -6.29
CA ARG A 320 -22.44 -27.83 -5.78
C ARG A 320 -22.39 -27.63 -4.26
N ASN A 321 -22.12 -28.69 -3.49
CA ASN A 321 -22.02 -28.66 -2.03
C ASN A 321 -20.71 -28.01 -1.51
N GLN A 322 -19.68 -27.88 -2.35
CA GLN A 322 -18.37 -27.33 -1.96
C GLN A 322 -18.21 -25.84 -2.29
N ILE A 323 -19.00 -25.30 -3.23
CA ILE A 323 -18.84 -23.91 -3.73
C ILE A 323 -18.91 -22.89 -2.59
N ARG A 324 -19.80 -23.13 -1.63
CA ARG A 324 -19.96 -22.35 -0.41
C ARG A 324 -18.66 -22.30 0.41
N ALA A 325 -18.12 -23.45 0.78
CA ALA A 325 -16.85 -23.53 1.50
C ALA A 325 -15.70 -22.86 0.73
N VAL A 326 -15.62 -23.06 -0.59
CA VAL A 326 -14.59 -22.44 -1.44
C VAL A 326 -14.70 -20.91 -1.43
N ALA A 327 -15.90 -20.35 -1.53
CA ALA A 327 -16.11 -18.90 -1.42
C ALA A 327 -15.65 -18.36 -0.06
N GLY A 328 -16.00 -19.07 1.00
CA GLY A 328 -15.67 -18.71 2.37
C GLY A 328 -14.16 -18.73 2.67
N TRP A 329 -13.51 -19.86 2.38
CA TRP A 329 -12.07 -20.00 2.57
C TRP A 329 -11.27 -19.06 1.66
N GLY A 330 -11.77 -18.78 0.46
CA GLY A 330 -11.22 -17.76 -0.43
C GLY A 330 -11.21 -16.37 0.22
N ALA A 331 -12.38 -15.92 0.69
CA ALA A 331 -12.53 -14.63 1.38
C ALA A 331 -11.65 -14.53 2.64
N LEU A 332 -11.62 -15.59 3.45
CA LEU A 332 -10.79 -15.65 4.64
C LEU A 332 -9.29 -15.66 4.29
N GLY A 333 -8.89 -16.31 3.20
CA GLY A 333 -7.53 -16.28 2.67
C GLY A 333 -7.10 -14.87 2.25
N VAL A 334 -7.97 -14.13 1.55
CA VAL A 334 -7.72 -12.70 1.22
C VAL A 334 -7.58 -11.85 2.48
N ALA A 335 -8.35 -12.14 3.52
CA ALA A 335 -8.29 -11.39 4.77
C ALA A 335 -7.08 -11.76 5.63
N LEU A 336 -6.67 -13.02 5.74
CA LEU A 336 -5.61 -13.43 6.67
C LEU A 336 -4.21 -13.40 6.06
N TYR A 337 -4.08 -13.68 4.76
CA TYR A 337 -2.79 -13.74 4.10
C TYR A 337 -1.98 -12.42 4.15
N PRO A 338 -2.61 -11.23 4.10
CA PRO A 338 -1.90 -9.97 4.31
C PRO A 338 -1.13 -9.89 5.64
N ILE A 339 -1.65 -10.48 6.73
CA ILE A 339 -0.94 -10.57 8.02
C ILE A 339 0.33 -11.39 7.85
N ALA A 340 0.22 -12.54 7.19
CA ALA A 340 1.38 -13.38 6.90
C ALA A 340 2.37 -12.60 6.03
N LEU A 341 1.90 -11.85 5.04
CA LEU A 341 2.78 -11.06 4.17
C LEU A 341 3.51 -9.96 4.96
N THR A 342 2.85 -9.18 5.82
CA THR A 342 3.50 -8.14 6.63
C THR A 342 4.55 -8.70 7.58
N GLU A 343 4.34 -9.89 8.14
CA GLU A 343 5.31 -10.55 9.02
C GLU A 343 6.43 -11.29 8.25
N LEU A 344 6.12 -11.84 7.07
CA LEU A 344 7.06 -12.58 6.24
C LEU A 344 7.95 -11.67 5.39
N LEU A 345 7.49 -10.47 5.02
CA LEU A 345 8.24 -9.50 4.20
C LEU A 345 9.61 -9.16 4.84
N PRO A 346 9.72 -8.81 6.14
CA PRO A 346 11.00 -8.58 6.80
C PRO A 346 11.91 -9.82 6.80
N LEU A 347 11.31 -11.00 7.02
CA LEU A 347 12.03 -12.29 7.07
C LEU A 347 12.53 -12.76 5.70
N ALA A 348 11.88 -12.33 4.61
CA ALA A 348 12.30 -12.62 3.25
C ALA A 348 13.45 -11.71 2.77
N SER A 349 13.71 -10.59 3.44
CA SER A 349 14.76 -9.65 3.05
C SER A 349 16.19 -10.24 3.07
N PRO A 350 16.61 -11.07 4.04
CA PRO A 350 17.95 -11.65 4.05
C PRO A 350 18.11 -12.78 3.03
N LEU A 351 17.01 -13.48 2.70
CA LEU A 351 17.00 -14.57 1.71
C LEU A 351 17.24 -14.08 0.28
N ASN A 352 17.07 -12.78 0.04
CA ASN A 352 17.30 -12.15 -1.26
C ASN A 352 18.73 -11.64 -1.47
N ILE A 353 19.58 -11.69 -0.43
CA ILE A 353 20.98 -11.26 -0.52
C ILE A 353 21.74 -12.25 -1.41
N GLY A 354 22.36 -11.75 -2.48
CA GLY A 354 23.13 -12.54 -3.44
C GLY A 354 22.33 -13.21 -4.57
N GLN A 355 21.01 -13.03 -4.62
CA GLN A 355 20.16 -13.56 -5.70
C GLN A 355 20.10 -12.61 -6.91
N THR A 356 19.90 -13.18 -8.11
CA THR A 356 19.70 -12.40 -9.35
C THR A 356 18.41 -11.58 -9.27
N LEU A 357 18.40 -10.39 -9.88
CA LEU A 357 17.24 -9.50 -9.92
C LEU A 357 15.96 -10.21 -10.37
N GLU A 358 16.06 -11.06 -11.39
CA GLU A 358 14.95 -11.82 -11.95
C GLU A 358 14.30 -12.73 -10.90
N LEU A 359 15.12 -13.47 -10.14
CA LEU A 359 14.63 -14.37 -9.10
C LEU A 359 13.94 -13.59 -7.97
N ARG A 360 14.52 -12.47 -7.55
CA ARG A 360 13.92 -11.61 -6.51
C ARG A 360 12.55 -11.09 -6.97
N VAL A 361 12.46 -10.59 -8.20
CA VAL A 361 11.21 -10.10 -8.80
C VAL A 361 10.17 -11.21 -8.89
N ILE A 362 10.55 -12.42 -9.34
CA ILE A 362 9.65 -13.57 -9.42
C ILE A 362 9.15 -13.94 -8.02
N ALA A 363 10.06 -14.08 -7.04
CA ALA A 363 9.71 -14.44 -5.67
C ALA A 363 8.76 -13.41 -5.05
N ALA A 364 9.09 -12.11 -5.14
CA ALA A 364 8.23 -11.04 -4.63
C ALA A 364 6.88 -11.00 -5.33
N SER A 365 6.83 -11.25 -6.65
CA SER A 365 5.58 -11.30 -7.41
C SER A 365 4.70 -12.46 -6.98
N LEU A 366 5.29 -13.64 -6.78
CA LEU A 366 4.56 -14.85 -6.36
C LEU A 366 3.96 -14.72 -4.97
N LEU A 367 4.47 -13.82 -4.11
CA LEU A 367 3.84 -13.52 -2.83
C LEU A 367 2.41 -12.97 -2.99
N LEU A 368 2.04 -12.38 -4.13
CA LEU A 368 0.66 -11.92 -4.36
C LEU A 368 -0.26 -13.00 -4.93
N LEU A 369 0.29 -14.14 -5.36
CA LEU A 369 -0.49 -15.23 -5.96
C LEU A 369 -1.56 -15.80 -5.00
N PRO A 370 -1.29 -16.02 -3.69
CA PRO A 370 -2.31 -16.47 -2.74
C PRO A 370 -3.47 -15.48 -2.55
N ILE A 371 -3.18 -14.17 -2.58
CA ILE A 371 -4.24 -13.13 -2.55
C ILE A 371 -5.09 -13.26 -3.81
N GLY A 372 -4.45 -13.42 -4.98
CA GLY A 372 -5.13 -13.71 -6.24
C GLY A 372 -6.04 -14.93 -6.16
N LEU A 373 -5.56 -16.04 -5.61
CA LEU A 373 -6.35 -17.26 -5.42
C LEU A 373 -7.59 -17.02 -4.54
N GLY A 374 -7.45 -16.22 -3.47
CA GLY A 374 -8.57 -15.85 -2.62
C GLY A 374 -9.62 -15.00 -3.36
N ILE A 375 -9.18 -14.02 -4.16
CA ILE A 375 -10.06 -13.19 -4.99
C ILE A 375 -10.80 -14.04 -6.04
N GLY A 376 -10.05 -14.89 -6.75
CA GLY A 376 -10.59 -15.75 -7.81
C GLY A 376 -11.44 -16.92 -7.31
N SER A 377 -11.46 -17.18 -6.00
CA SER A 377 -12.40 -18.13 -5.41
C SER A 377 -13.66 -17.43 -4.93
N HIS A 378 -13.53 -16.25 -4.31
CA HIS A 378 -14.64 -15.48 -3.75
C HIS A 378 -15.69 -15.05 -4.79
N LEU A 379 -15.27 -14.29 -5.81
CA LEU A 379 -16.20 -13.70 -6.78
C LEU A 379 -16.85 -14.76 -7.70
N PRO A 380 -16.10 -15.66 -8.37
CA PRO A 380 -16.71 -16.69 -9.21
C PRO A 380 -17.62 -17.64 -8.45
N ALA A 381 -17.32 -17.96 -7.19
CA ALA A 381 -18.18 -18.83 -6.40
C ALA A 381 -19.50 -18.14 -6.03
N ALA A 382 -19.46 -16.84 -5.72
CA ALA A 382 -20.67 -16.07 -5.46
C ALA A 382 -21.58 -15.99 -6.70
N LEU A 383 -21.00 -15.70 -7.88
CA LEU A 383 -21.75 -15.66 -9.15
C LEU A 383 -22.35 -17.04 -9.48
N ARG A 384 -21.56 -18.11 -9.31
CA ARG A 384 -22.05 -19.48 -9.53
C ARG A 384 -23.19 -19.83 -8.58
N LEU A 385 -23.18 -19.35 -7.33
CA LEU A 385 -24.27 -19.55 -6.37
C LEU A 385 -25.53 -18.75 -6.76
N LEU A 386 -25.41 -17.58 -7.37
CA LEU A 386 -26.53 -16.85 -7.96
C LEU A 386 -27.14 -17.63 -9.13
N ALA A 387 -26.32 -18.08 -10.08
CA ALA A 387 -26.76 -18.89 -11.21
C ALA A 387 -27.45 -20.19 -10.77
N ILE A 388 -26.85 -20.91 -9.81
CA ILE A 388 -27.41 -22.15 -9.21
C ILE A 388 -28.76 -21.94 -8.54
N SER A 389 -29.01 -20.74 -8.05
CA SER A 389 -30.25 -20.35 -7.37
C SER A 389 -31.28 -19.73 -8.33
N HIS A 390 -31.05 -19.82 -9.65
CA HIS A 390 -31.89 -19.22 -10.69
C HIS A 390 -32.03 -17.70 -10.51
N ARG A 391 -30.89 -17.01 -10.34
CA ARG A 391 -30.81 -15.55 -10.14
C ARG A 391 -29.73 -14.92 -11.01
N SER A 392 -29.58 -15.37 -12.25
CA SER A 392 -28.58 -14.90 -13.22
C SER A 392 -28.66 -13.41 -13.50
N GLY A 393 -29.85 -12.81 -13.52
CA GLY A 393 -30.02 -11.36 -13.70
C GLY A 393 -29.25 -10.48 -12.69
N TRP A 394 -28.85 -11.03 -11.54
CA TRP A 394 -28.11 -10.30 -10.49
C TRP A 394 -26.59 -10.28 -10.69
N GLU A 395 -26.05 -11.04 -11.66
CA GLU A 395 -24.61 -11.12 -11.91
C GLU A 395 -23.95 -9.76 -12.23
N PRO A 396 -24.54 -8.87 -13.06
CA PRO A 396 -23.96 -7.55 -13.33
C PRO A 396 -23.85 -6.68 -12.08
N ILE A 397 -24.83 -6.76 -11.18
CA ILE A 397 -24.88 -6.00 -9.92
C ILE A 397 -23.82 -6.52 -8.95
N ALA A 398 -23.67 -7.83 -8.88
CA ALA A 398 -22.63 -8.49 -8.08
C ALA A 398 -21.22 -8.04 -8.52
N TRP A 399 -20.96 -8.00 -9.83
CA TRP A 399 -19.73 -7.46 -10.41
C TRP A 399 -19.52 -5.98 -10.10
N ALA A 400 -20.54 -5.16 -10.36
CA ALA A 400 -20.47 -3.72 -10.12
C ALA A 400 -20.20 -3.40 -8.65
N THR A 401 -20.85 -4.12 -7.73
CA THR A 401 -20.66 -3.96 -6.29
C THR A 401 -19.24 -4.28 -5.88
N PHE A 402 -18.71 -5.44 -6.29
CA PHE A 402 -17.34 -5.84 -5.95
C PHE A 402 -16.31 -4.80 -6.42
N LEU A 403 -16.41 -4.37 -7.68
CA LEU A 403 -15.49 -3.40 -8.27
C LEU A 403 -15.61 -2.00 -7.64
N ALA A 404 -16.84 -1.51 -7.42
CA ALA A 404 -17.07 -0.23 -6.79
C ALA A 404 -16.55 -0.22 -5.34
N SER A 405 -16.84 -1.28 -4.58
CA SER A 405 -16.33 -1.45 -3.22
C SER A 405 -14.81 -1.50 -3.17
N ALA A 406 -14.15 -2.17 -4.13
CA ALA A 406 -12.69 -2.18 -4.23
C ALA A 406 -12.12 -0.79 -4.55
N ALA A 407 -12.72 -0.06 -5.49
CA ALA A 407 -12.29 1.31 -5.82
C ALA A 407 -12.43 2.27 -4.63
N ILE A 408 -13.56 2.19 -3.92
CA ILE A 408 -13.79 2.98 -2.70
C ILE A 408 -12.78 2.61 -1.61
N GLY A 409 -12.57 1.30 -1.39
CA GLY A 409 -11.57 0.79 -0.45
C GLY A 409 -10.17 1.35 -0.74
N SER A 410 -9.74 1.35 -2.01
CA SER A 410 -8.45 1.90 -2.41
C SER A 410 -8.34 3.42 -2.22
N ALA A 411 -9.42 4.17 -2.48
CA ALA A 411 -9.44 5.62 -2.25
C ALA A 411 -9.34 5.96 -0.75
N VAL A 412 -10.07 5.22 0.10
CA VAL A 412 -9.99 5.35 1.56
C VAL A 412 -8.60 4.92 2.07
N ALA A 413 -8.04 3.83 1.53
CA ALA A 413 -6.69 3.37 1.87
C ALA A 413 -5.65 4.46 1.66
N SER A 414 -5.70 5.16 0.52
CA SER A 414 -4.76 6.26 0.22
C SER A 414 -4.83 7.40 1.24
N ILE A 415 -6.01 7.72 1.77
CA ILE A 415 -6.18 8.76 2.80
C ILE A 415 -5.64 8.25 4.13
N MET A 416 -5.95 6.99 4.49
CA MET A 416 -5.49 6.35 5.71
C MET A 416 -3.97 6.20 5.74
N SER A 417 -3.36 5.69 4.67
CA SER A 417 -1.90 5.55 4.57
C SER A 417 -1.18 6.85 4.85
N ARG A 418 -1.62 7.96 4.22
CA ARG A 418 -1.03 9.29 4.40
C ARG A 418 -1.19 9.89 5.79
N THR A 419 -2.16 9.44 6.56
CA THR A 419 -2.49 10.04 7.87
C THR A 419 -2.11 9.15 9.05
N LEU A 420 -2.16 7.83 8.88
CA LEU A 420 -2.06 6.82 9.93
C LEU A 420 -1.04 5.70 9.61
N GLY A 421 -0.40 5.72 8.44
CA GLY A 421 0.53 4.68 8.00
C GLY A 421 -0.15 3.55 7.20
N ASP A 422 0.65 2.83 6.41
CA ASP A 422 0.22 1.77 5.48
C ASP A 422 -0.33 0.53 6.20
N THR A 423 0.12 0.27 7.43
CA THR A 423 -0.41 -0.83 8.25
C THR A 423 -1.89 -0.63 8.61
N THR A 424 -2.33 0.61 8.82
CA THR A 424 -3.71 0.90 9.27
C THR A 424 -4.77 0.42 8.26
N PRO A 425 -4.76 0.79 6.97
CA PRO A 425 -5.74 0.29 6.00
C PRO A 425 -5.65 -1.22 5.82
N ILE A 426 -4.47 -1.84 5.96
CA ILE A 426 -4.32 -3.30 5.94
C ILE A 426 -5.14 -3.92 7.09
N LEU A 427 -4.95 -3.47 8.32
CA LEU A 427 -5.67 -3.99 9.50
C LEU A 427 -7.20 -3.80 9.39
N ILE A 428 -7.66 -2.64 8.92
CA ILE A 428 -9.10 -2.40 8.71
C ILE A 428 -9.65 -3.27 7.58
N GLY A 429 -8.87 -3.46 6.51
CA GLY A 429 -9.21 -4.36 5.42
C GLY A 429 -9.40 -5.80 5.93
N ILE A 430 -8.43 -6.31 6.67
CA ILE A 430 -8.47 -7.64 7.32
C ILE A 430 -9.72 -7.77 8.19
N ALA A 431 -9.97 -6.80 9.08
CA ALA A 431 -11.12 -6.81 9.97
C ALA A 431 -12.46 -6.82 9.20
N THR A 432 -12.54 -6.04 8.12
CA THR A 432 -13.72 -6.00 7.23
C THR A 432 -13.93 -7.34 6.54
N GLY A 433 -12.87 -7.99 6.08
CA GLY A 433 -12.92 -9.29 5.43
C GLY A 433 -13.37 -10.40 6.37
N ILE A 434 -12.81 -10.43 7.58
CA ILE A 434 -13.21 -11.38 8.64
C ILE A 434 -14.67 -11.12 9.05
N ALA A 435 -15.06 -9.87 9.25
CA ALA A 435 -16.45 -9.52 9.60
C ALA A 435 -17.42 -9.93 8.48
N GLY A 436 -17.07 -9.68 7.21
CA GLY A 436 -17.85 -10.13 6.05
C GLY A 436 -18.00 -11.65 6.00
N PHE A 437 -16.92 -12.38 6.26
CA PHE A 437 -16.93 -13.84 6.34
C PHE A 437 -17.79 -14.37 7.50
N LEU A 438 -17.65 -13.82 8.71
CA LEU A 438 -18.38 -14.27 9.89
C LEU A 438 -19.87 -13.90 9.85
N ALA A 439 -20.18 -12.67 9.47
CA ALA A 439 -21.56 -12.16 9.48
C ALA A 439 -22.42 -12.72 8.34
N ILE A 440 -21.79 -12.99 7.18
CA ILE A 440 -22.50 -13.32 5.95
C ILE A 440 -22.13 -14.72 5.44
N GLY A 441 -20.84 -15.08 5.43
CA GLY A 441 -20.37 -16.39 5.01
C GLY A 441 -20.95 -17.52 5.84
N LEU A 442 -20.73 -17.53 7.17
CA LEU A 442 -21.20 -18.61 8.06
C LEU A 442 -22.72 -18.83 7.99
N ARG A 443 -23.51 -17.76 8.01
CA ARG A 443 -24.99 -17.84 7.93
C ARG A 443 -25.51 -18.26 6.56
N TRP A 444 -24.74 -18.05 5.50
CA TRP A 444 -25.05 -18.54 4.16
C TRP A 444 -24.67 -20.02 3.98
N PHE A 445 -23.70 -20.50 4.77
CA PHE A 445 -23.26 -21.89 4.78
C PHE A 445 -24.15 -22.80 5.64
N ASP A 446 -24.76 -22.28 6.70
CA ASP A 446 -25.63 -23.02 7.63
C ASP A 446 -27.02 -23.42 7.11
N HIS A 447 -27.46 -22.94 5.93
CA HIS A 447 -28.65 -23.52 5.29
C HIS A 447 -28.27 -24.83 4.57
N GLU A 448 -28.09 -25.89 5.35
CA GLU A 448 -28.46 -27.24 4.91
C GLU A 448 -29.97 -27.22 4.65
N ALA A 449 -30.38 -27.05 3.40
CA ALA A 449 -31.73 -27.51 3.06
C ALA A 449 -31.71 -29.03 3.29
N PRO A 450 -32.59 -29.58 4.15
CA PRO A 450 -32.69 -31.03 4.28
C PRO A 450 -32.97 -31.59 2.88
N LEU A 451 -32.17 -32.57 2.48
CA LEU A 451 -32.56 -33.47 1.40
C LEU A 451 -33.84 -34.15 1.87
N GLU A 452 -35.00 -33.62 1.51
CA GLU A 452 -36.19 -34.47 1.52
C GLU A 452 -35.86 -35.62 0.56
N PRO A 453 -35.86 -36.88 1.04
CA PRO A 453 -35.75 -37.99 0.13
C PRO A 453 -36.96 -37.88 -0.80
N VAL A 454 -36.71 -37.77 -2.10
CA VAL A 454 -37.75 -37.90 -3.12
C VAL A 454 -38.40 -39.26 -2.90
N GLY A 455 -39.50 -39.26 -2.16
CA GLY A 455 -40.29 -40.43 -1.88
C GLY A 455 -40.85 -40.91 -3.21
N PHE A 456 -40.31 -42.02 -3.70
CA PHE A 456 -40.88 -42.74 -4.83
C PHE A 456 -42.33 -43.08 -4.50
N ARG A 457 -43.29 -42.33 -5.04
CA ARG A 457 -44.70 -42.74 -5.05
C ARG A 457 -44.83 -43.78 -6.17
N PRO A 458 -45.07 -45.06 -5.87
CA PRO A 458 -45.41 -46.01 -6.91
C PRO A 458 -46.72 -45.56 -7.55
N ALA A 459 -46.74 -45.50 -8.87
CA ALA A 459 -47.96 -45.26 -9.64
C ALA A 459 -48.96 -46.39 -9.34
N ILE A 460 -50.04 -46.05 -8.63
CA ILE A 460 -51.20 -46.93 -8.51
C ILE A 460 -51.86 -46.94 -9.89
N SER A 461 -51.83 -48.10 -10.53
CA SER A 461 -52.54 -48.41 -11.76
C SER A 461 -54.02 -48.61 -11.45
N ASP A 462 -54.81 -47.55 -11.54
CA ASP A 462 -56.26 -47.69 -11.68
C ASP A 462 -56.55 -47.96 -13.17
N GLY A 463 -56.61 -49.24 -13.52
CA GLY A 463 -57.11 -49.70 -14.81
C GLY A 463 -58.64 -49.56 -14.87
N PRO A 464 -59.23 -49.08 -15.99
CA PRO A 464 -60.67 -49.06 -16.14
C PRO A 464 -61.18 -50.48 -16.37
N GLY A 465 -62.23 -50.84 -15.63
CA GLY A 465 -62.84 -52.17 -15.65
C GLY A 465 -63.35 -52.61 -17.02
N SER A 466 -63.17 -53.90 -17.30
CA SER A 466 -63.95 -54.64 -18.28
C SER A 466 -65.16 -55.31 -17.59
N PRO A 467 -66.36 -55.26 -18.18
CA PRO A 467 -67.56 -55.91 -17.64
C PRO A 467 -67.53 -57.43 -17.87
N GLY A 468 -68.25 -58.19 -17.02
CA GLY A 468 -68.39 -59.66 -17.07
C GLY A 468 -69.09 -60.18 -18.34
N LEU A 469 -69.44 -61.45 -18.50
CA LEU A 469 -69.55 -62.67 -17.69
C LEU A 469 -69.54 -63.85 -18.71
N ASP A 470 -69.31 -65.06 -18.20
CA ASP A 470 -69.40 -66.40 -18.84
C ASP A 470 -68.28 -66.87 -19.79
#